data_AF-A0A399SHT0-F1
#
_entry.id   AF-A0A399SHT0-F1
#
_cell.length_a   1.000
_cell.length_b   1.000
_cell.length_c   1.000
_cell.angle_alpha   90.00
_cell.angle_beta   90.00
_cell.angle_gamma   90.00
#
_symmetry.space_group_name_H-M   'P 1'
#
loop_
_entity.id
_entity.type
_entity.pdbx_description
1 polymer ?
#
loop_
_entity_poly.entity_id
_entity_poly.type
_entity_poly.pdbx_seq_one_letter_code
_entity_poly.pdbx_strand_id
1 'polypeptide(L)'
;MQISLNYRFLIALASVLAAFSAVLNFALVQLLWAKSSYVPLWGPHSIAMHFMAFSILYGFILSWLATKATRKALQTQRVLPLHWHLKSQTVIDRLPSSTFSRSFMLGLYGAAISGIMLYLMDLKALYFLNSKEFLILSSLYAICFSVAITTMAVYRALGDRVFQKAKV
;
A
#
# COMPACT_ATOMS: atom_id res chain seq x y z
N MET A 1 27.10 -7.50 -7.56
CA MET A 1 25.87 -7.50 -8.39
C MET A 1 25.39 -6.05 -8.56
N GLN A 2 25.34 -5.52 -9.78
CA GLN A 2 24.75 -4.20 -10.01
C GLN A 2 23.22 -4.33 -10.00
N ILE A 3 22.57 -3.76 -8.97
CA ILE A 3 21.10 -3.70 -8.89
C ILE A 3 20.57 -2.90 -10.08
N SER A 4 19.58 -3.43 -10.81
CA SER A 4 19.00 -2.77 -11.98
C SER A 4 18.38 -1.41 -11.61
N LEU A 5 18.34 -0.49 -12.58
CA LEU A 5 17.78 0.86 -12.41
C LEU A 5 16.35 0.84 -11.83
N ASN A 6 15.51 -0.07 -12.32
CA ASN A 6 14.12 -0.22 -11.86
C ASN A 6 14.04 -0.72 -10.42
N TYR A 7 14.91 -1.65 -10.02
CA TYR A 7 14.96 -2.13 -8.64
C TYR A 7 15.45 -1.05 -7.68
N ARG A 8 16.45 -0.25 -8.08
CA ARG A 8 16.92 0.89 -7.27
C ARG A 8 15.80 1.90 -7.04
N PHE A 9 15.06 2.24 -8.10
CA PHE A 9 13.91 3.13 -8.01
C PHE A 9 12.81 2.56 -7.09
N LEU A 10 12.43 1.30 -7.29
CA LEU A 10 11.42 0.63 -6.48
C LEU A 10 11.81 0.62 -5.00
N ILE A 11 13.03 0.20 -4.67
CA ILE A 11 13.52 0.13 -3.30
C ILE A 11 13.53 1.51 -2.66
N ALA A 12 14.04 2.52 -3.36
CA ALA A 12 14.09 3.90 -2.84
C ALA A 12 12.67 4.44 -2.58
N LEU A 13 11.76 4.31 -3.55
CA LEU A 13 10.39 4.79 -3.40
C LEU A 13 9.62 4.03 -2.31
N ALA A 14 9.73 2.70 -2.27
CA ALA A 14 9.08 1.87 -1.26
C ALA A 14 9.62 2.17 0.14
N SER A 15 10.93 2.40 0.29
CA SER A 15 11.53 2.74 1.60
C SER A 15 11.04 4.09 2.11
N VAL A 16 11.02 5.12 1.25
CA VAL A 16 10.53 6.46 1.61
C VAL A 16 9.05 6.41 1.99
N LEU A 17 8.22 5.75 1.16
CA LEU A 17 6.81 5.63 1.43
C LEU A 17 6.55 4.81 2.70
N ALA A 18 7.25 3.70 2.91
CA ALA A 18 7.11 2.88 4.11
C ALA A 18 7.49 3.63 5.39
N ALA A 19 8.58 4.41 5.37
CA ALA A 19 8.96 5.26 6.49
C ALA A 19 7.88 6.31 6.80
N PHE A 20 7.36 6.99 5.76
CA PHE A 20 6.27 7.93 5.91
C PHE A 20 4.98 7.26 6.44
N SER A 21 4.68 6.05 5.98
CA SER A 21 3.55 5.24 6.46
C SER A 21 3.67 4.88 7.93
N ALA A 22 4.86 4.49 8.38
CA ALA A 22 5.13 4.18 9.78
C ALA A 22 4.92 5.41 10.66
N VAL A 23 5.50 6.55 10.28
CA VAL A 23 5.37 7.82 11.02
C VAL A 23 3.91 8.29 11.06
N LEU A 24 3.21 8.25 9.93
CA LEU A 24 1.81 8.65 9.85
C LEU A 24 0.93 7.74 10.70
N ASN A 25 1.09 6.41 10.60
CA ASN A 25 0.31 5.47 11.40
C ASN A 25 0.61 5.65 12.90
N PHE A 26 1.88 5.79 13.28
CA PHE A 26 2.26 6.06 14.66
C PHE A 26 1.57 7.32 15.20
N ALA A 27 1.61 8.42 14.44
CA ALA A 27 0.96 9.66 14.82
C ALA A 27 -0.56 9.51 14.95
N LEU A 28 -1.21 8.77 14.04
CA LEU A 28 -2.65 8.50 14.10
C LEU A 28 -3.04 7.67 15.33
N VAL A 29 -2.28 6.62 15.63
CA VAL A 29 -2.57 5.78 16.80
C VAL A 29 -2.39 6.56 18.09
N GLN A 30 -1.33 7.38 18.19
CA GLN A 30 -1.13 8.26 19.35
C GLN A 30 -2.27 9.28 19.47
N LEU A 31 -2.68 9.91 18.38
CA LEU A 31 -3.78 10.88 18.39
C LEU A 31 -5.10 10.26 18.88
N LEU A 32 -5.41 9.05 18.42
CA LEU A 32 -6.70 8.39 18.65
C LEU A 32 -6.75 7.62 19.98
N TRP A 33 -5.63 7.08 20.47
CA TRP A 33 -5.58 6.20 21.64
C TRP A 33 -4.56 6.60 22.72
N ALA A 34 -4.00 7.82 22.72
CA ALA A 34 -3.01 8.27 23.72
C ALA A 34 -3.40 8.00 25.19
N LYS A 35 -4.70 8.08 25.51
CA LYS A 35 -5.21 7.89 26.89
C LYS A 35 -5.76 6.49 27.16
N SER A 36 -5.86 5.64 26.14
CA SER A 36 -6.41 4.29 26.31
C SER A 36 -5.32 3.32 26.72
N SER A 37 -5.62 2.42 27.66
CA SER A 37 -4.73 1.31 28.01
C SER A 37 -4.94 0.09 27.12
N TYR A 38 -6.18 -0.09 26.65
CA TYR A 38 -6.60 -1.20 25.81
C TYR A 38 -7.40 -0.70 24.61
N VAL A 39 -7.26 -1.36 23.47
CA VAL A 39 -8.00 -1.05 22.25
C VAL A 39 -8.85 -2.26 21.88
N PRO A 40 -10.19 -2.11 21.79
CA PRO A 40 -11.07 -3.21 21.41
C PRO A 40 -10.94 -3.53 19.92
N LEU A 41 -11.09 -4.81 19.56
CA LEU A 41 -11.05 -5.28 18.18
C LEU A 41 -12.22 -4.72 17.36
N TRP A 42 -13.41 -4.75 17.93
CA TRP A 42 -14.67 -4.32 17.32
C TRP A 42 -15.28 -3.10 18.05
N GLY A 43 -16.13 -2.34 17.35
CA GLY A 43 -16.82 -1.16 17.89
C GLY A 43 -16.48 0.15 17.16
N PRO A 44 -17.07 1.29 17.58
CA PRO A 44 -16.90 2.57 16.89
C PRO A 44 -15.52 3.21 17.09
N HIS A 45 -14.77 2.83 18.12
CA HIS A 45 -13.40 3.31 18.37
C HIS A 45 -12.45 2.11 18.53
N SER A 46 -12.24 1.39 17.43
CA SER A 46 -11.67 0.03 17.44
C SER A 46 -10.52 -0.18 16.44
N ILE A 47 -9.79 -1.29 16.64
CA ILE A 47 -8.75 -1.79 15.73
C ILE A 47 -9.33 -2.00 14.32
N ALA A 48 -10.54 -2.56 14.22
CA ALA A 48 -11.20 -2.81 12.95
C ALA A 48 -11.43 -1.53 12.15
N MET A 49 -11.96 -0.49 12.79
CA MET A 49 -12.20 0.79 12.13
C MET A 49 -10.89 1.42 11.68
N HIS A 50 -9.85 1.40 12.53
CA HIS A 50 -8.52 1.92 12.18
C HIS A 50 -7.94 1.23 10.96
N PHE A 51 -7.84 -0.10 10.97
CA PHE A 51 -7.22 -0.83 9.86
C PHE A 51 -8.01 -0.73 8.56
N MET A 52 -9.33 -0.81 8.61
CA MET A 52 -10.17 -0.64 7.42
C MET A 52 -10.03 0.77 6.83
N ALA A 53 -10.21 1.81 7.65
CA ALA A 53 -10.13 3.20 7.19
C ALA A 53 -8.73 3.54 6.69
N PHE A 54 -7.69 3.15 7.44
CA PHE A 54 -6.30 3.35 7.05
C PHE A 54 -6.02 2.65 5.71
N SER A 55 -6.35 1.36 5.57
CA SER A 55 -5.98 0.62 4.36
C SER A 55 -6.72 1.09 3.11
N ILE A 56 -7.99 1.50 3.23
CA ILE A 56 -8.75 2.06 2.11
C ILE A 56 -8.18 3.41 1.68
N LEU A 57 -8.18 4.38 2.61
CA LEU A 57 -7.83 5.77 2.30
C LEU A 57 -6.35 5.89 1.97
N TYR A 58 -5.51 5.30 2.80
CA TYR A 58 -4.07 5.40 2.65
C TYR A 58 -3.55 4.49 1.53
N GLY A 59 -4.14 3.31 1.33
CA GLY A 59 -3.85 2.47 0.16
C GLY A 59 -4.15 3.18 -1.16
N PHE A 60 -5.26 3.92 -1.23
CA PHE A 60 -5.57 4.79 -2.37
C PHE A 60 -4.48 5.85 -2.57
N ILE A 61 -4.14 6.61 -1.53
CA ILE A 61 -3.15 7.70 -1.60
C ILE A 61 -1.77 7.15 -2.01
N LEU A 62 -1.32 6.07 -1.38
CA LEU A 62 -0.04 5.42 -1.68
C LEU A 62 0.03 4.97 -3.13
N SER A 63 -0.99 4.24 -3.61
CA SER A 63 -1.05 3.79 -5.00
C SER A 63 -1.01 4.98 -5.97
N TRP A 64 -1.74 6.05 -5.65
CA TRP A 64 -1.81 7.24 -6.49
C TRP A 64 -0.44 7.92 -6.60
N LEU A 65 0.23 8.13 -5.47
CA LEU A 65 1.56 8.71 -5.40
C LEU A 65 2.60 7.83 -6.12
N ALA A 66 2.61 6.53 -5.83
CA ALA A 66 3.54 5.58 -6.44
C ALA A 66 3.35 5.50 -7.97
N THR A 67 2.11 5.47 -8.44
CA THR A 67 1.80 5.46 -9.88
C THR A 67 2.25 6.74 -10.55
N LYS A 68 1.95 7.92 -9.97
CA LYS A 68 2.40 9.22 -10.51
C LYS A 68 3.92 9.34 -10.53
N ALA A 69 4.59 8.96 -9.44
CA ALA A 69 6.05 8.97 -9.34
C ALA A 69 6.69 8.07 -10.40
N THR A 70 6.15 6.87 -10.59
CA THR A 70 6.65 5.92 -11.60
C THR A 70 6.48 6.46 -13.03
N ARG A 71 5.33 7.05 -13.35
CA ARG A 71 5.12 7.67 -14.67
C ARG A 71 6.03 8.86 -14.92
N LYS A 72 6.24 9.71 -13.91
CA LYS A 72 7.20 10.82 -14.00
C LYS A 72 8.63 10.30 -14.21
N ALA A 73 9.01 9.22 -13.52
CA ALA A 73 10.31 8.58 -13.69
C ALA A 73 10.47 7.99 -15.10
N LEU A 74 9.43 7.38 -15.68
CA LEU A 74 9.43 6.92 -17.07
C LEU A 74 9.59 8.08 -18.06
N GLN A 75 8.85 9.18 -17.85
CA GLN A 75 8.93 10.38 -18.71
C GLN A 75 10.32 11.02 -18.67
N THR A 76 10.99 10.96 -17.53
CA THR A 76 12.34 11.51 -17.33
C THR A 76 13.46 10.49 -17.57
N GLN A 77 13.13 9.32 -18.13
CA GLN A 77 14.08 8.22 -18.42
C GLN A 77 14.90 7.75 -17.20
N ARG A 78 14.38 7.97 -15.99
CA ARG A 78 15.00 7.50 -14.73
C ARG A 78 14.70 6.04 -14.42
N VAL A 79 13.77 5.43 -15.16
CA VAL A 79 13.42 4.00 -15.13
C VAL A 79 13.05 3.54 -16.53
N LEU A 80 13.17 2.24 -16.78
CA LEU A 80 12.86 1.62 -18.07
C LEU A 80 11.48 0.94 -18.03
N PRO A 81 10.68 1.03 -19.11
CA PRO A 81 9.41 0.35 -19.19
C PRO A 81 9.59 -1.18 -19.16
N LEU A 82 8.60 -1.87 -18.60
CA LEU A 82 8.60 -3.32 -18.49
C LEU A 82 8.04 -3.93 -19.78
N HIS A 83 8.86 -4.64 -20.55
CA HIS A 83 8.48 -5.20 -21.85
C HIS A 83 8.01 -6.66 -21.79
N TRP A 84 8.22 -7.37 -20.67
CA TRP A 84 7.96 -8.82 -20.56
C TRP A 84 6.50 -9.17 -20.16
N HIS A 85 5.65 -8.18 -19.93
CA HIS A 85 4.22 -8.44 -19.78
C HIS A 85 3.65 -8.79 -21.14
N LEU A 86 3.33 -10.07 -21.37
CA LEU A 86 2.23 -10.51 -22.26
C LEU A 86 2.01 -12.03 -22.31
N LYS A 87 2.87 -12.90 -21.74
CA LYS A 87 2.66 -14.36 -21.86
C LYS A 87 1.87 -15.01 -20.70
N SER A 88 1.95 -14.46 -19.49
CA SER A 88 1.14 -14.89 -18.34
C SER A 88 0.42 -13.69 -17.76
N GLN A 89 -0.91 -13.60 -17.94
CA GLN A 89 -1.73 -12.54 -17.36
C GLN A 89 -1.74 -12.65 -15.84
N THR A 90 -0.82 -11.97 -15.17
CA THR A 90 -0.75 -11.97 -13.70
C THR A 90 -1.91 -11.15 -13.11
N VAL A 91 -2.20 -11.31 -11.82
CA VAL A 91 -3.21 -10.46 -11.15
C VAL A 91 -2.84 -8.98 -11.25
N ILE A 92 -1.53 -8.68 -11.21
CA ILE A 92 -1.01 -7.31 -11.37
C ILE A 92 -1.40 -6.77 -12.74
N ASP A 93 -1.29 -7.55 -13.82
CA ASP A 93 -1.70 -7.14 -15.18
C ASP A 93 -3.14 -6.67 -15.29
N ARG A 94 -4.04 -7.31 -14.52
CA ARG A 94 -5.48 -7.01 -14.54
C ARG A 94 -5.82 -5.69 -13.85
N LEU A 95 -4.87 -5.07 -13.14
CA LEU A 95 -5.10 -3.75 -12.54
C LEU A 95 -5.37 -2.70 -13.64
N PRO A 96 -6.26 -1.72 -13.39
CA PRO A 96 -6.58 -0.67 -14.35
C PRO A 96 -5.35 0.14 -14.76
N SER A 97 -5.37 0.64 -15.98
CA SER A 97 -4.38 1.61 -16.48
C SER A 97 -4.62 3.02 -15.95
N SER A 98 -5.86 3.40 -15.61
CA SER A 98 -6.13 4.71 -15.00
C SER A 98 -5.58 4.77 -13.57
N THR A 99 -4.92 5.89 -13.22
CA THR A 99 -4.38 6.11 -11.87
C THR A 99 -5.47 6.05 -10.81
N PHE A 100 -6.64 6.65 -11.09
CA PHE A 100 -7.76 6.68 -10.16
C PHE A 100 -8.31 5.28 -9.92
N SER A 101 -8.70 4.58 -10.99
CA SER A 101 -9.28 3.24 -10.89
C SER A 101 -8.32 2.24 -10.25
N ARG A 102 -7.01 2.32 -10.56
CA ARG A 102 -5.99 1.50 -9.90
C ARG A 102 -5.92 1.78 -8.41
N SER A 103 -5.88 3.05 -8.03
CA SER A 103 -5.77 3.45 -6.64
C SER A 103 -7.00 3.07 -5.84
N PHE A 104 -8.17 3.17 -6.45
CA PHE A 104 -9.42 2.68 -5.88
C PHE A 104 -9.37 1.17 -5.66
N MET A 105 -8.99 0.39 -6.67
CA MET A 105 -8.87 -1.06 -6.53
C MET A 105 -7.83 -1.48 -5.49
N LEU A 106 -6.66 -0.82 -5.44
CA LEU A 106 -5.64 -1.11 -4.44
C LEU A 106 -6.07 -0.72 -3.02
N GLY A 107 -6.86 0.35 -2.86
CA GLY A 107 -7.53 0.66 -1.59
C GLY A 107 -8.50 -0.44 -1.15
N LEU A 108 -9.32 -0.96 -2.08
CA LEU A 108 -10.22 -2.09 -1.80
C LEU A 108 -9.46 -3.38 -1.47
N TYR A 109 -8.36 -3.67 -2.17
CA TYR A 109 -7.48 -4.79 -1.81
C TYR A 109 -6.89 -4.60 -0.41
N GLY A 110 -6.56 -3.36 -0.02
CA GLY A 110 -6.14 -3.06 1.35
C GLY A 110 -7.23 -3.33 2.38
N ALA A 111 -8.48 -3.02 2.08
CA ALA A 111 -9.62 -3.37 2.93
C ALA A 111 -9.74 -4.89 3.09
N ALA A 112 -9.58 -5.65 1.99
CA ALA A 112 -9.63 -7.11 2.04
C ALA A 112 -8.49 -7.69 2.90
N ILE A 113 -7.27 -7.18 2.76
CA ILE A 113 -6.12 -7.58 3.58
C ILE A 113 -6.37 -7.26 5.07
N SER A 114 -6.92 -6.08 5.37
CA SER A 114 -7.33 -5.73 6.73
C SER A 114 -8.41 -6.66 7.27
N GLY A 115 -9.42 -6.98 6.46
CA GLY A 115 -10.48 -7.91 6.83
C GLY A 115 -9.94 -9.29 7.18
N ILE A 116 -8.99 -9.82 6.39
CA ILE A 116 -8.31 -11.08 6.70
C ILE A 116 -7.55 -10.99 8.02
N MET A 117 -6.80 -9.91 8.24
CA MET A 117 -6.06 -9.70 9.49
C MET A 117 -7.01 -9.66 10.71
N LEU A 118 -8.10 -8.91 10.62
CA LEU A 118 -9.10 -8.78 11.68
C LEU A 118 -9.79 -10.12 11.95
N TYR A 119 -10.13 -10.87 10.90
CA TYR A 119 -10.71 -12.20 11.02
C TYR A 119 -9.74 -13.18 11.71
N LEU A 120 -8.44 -13.12 11.38
CA LEU A 120 -7.42 -13.93 12.06
C LEU A 120 -7.28 -13.56 13.54
N MET A 121 -7.37 -12.28 13.89
CA MET A 121 -7.37 -11.83 15.29
C MET A 121 -8.60 -12.34 16.05
N ASP A 122 -9.76 -12.29 15.42
CA ASP A 122 -11.03 -12.80 15.97
C ASP A 122 -10.97 -14.31 16.23
N LEU A 123 -10.46 -15.09 15.27
CA LEU A 123 -10.22 -16.54 15.42
C LEU A 123 -9.24 -16.88 16.55
N LYS A 124 -8.34 -15.96 16.89
CA LYS A 124 -7.39 -16.10 18.01
C LYS A 124 -7.92 -15.52 19.33
N ALA A 125 -9.19 -15.12 19.37
CA ALA A 125 -9.84 -14.49 20.52
C ALA A 125 -9.10 -13.23 21.03
N LEU A 126 -8.41 -12.51 20.14
CA LEU A 126 -7.69 -11.27 20.45
C LEU A 126 -8.65 -10.08 20.41
N TYR A 127 -9.62 -10.06 21.33
CA TYR A 127 -10.67 -9.03 21.37
C TYR A 127 -10.20 -7.68 21.92
N PHE A 128 -9.12 -7.67 22.71
CA PHE A 128 -8.51 -6.47 23.25
C PHE A 128 -7.00 -6.58 23.12
N LEU A 129 -6.35 -5.53 22.63
CA LEU A 129 -4.89 -5.41 22.66
C LEU A 129 -4.49 -4.29 23.60
N ASN A 130 -3.35 -4.46 24.27
CA ASN A 130 -2.71 -3.34 24.94
C ASN A 130 -2.32 -2.27 23.90
N SER A 131 -2.47 -1.00 24.23
CA SER A 131 -2.14 0.10 23.31
C SER A 131 -0.71 0.05 22.78
N LYS A 132 0.26 -0.44 23.57
CA LYS A 132 1.65 -0.62 23.09
C LYS A 132 1.77 -1.73 22.05
N GLU A 133 1.09 -2.84 22.26
CA GLU A 133 1.07 -3.97 21.33
C GLU A 133 0.36 -3.58 20.03
N PHE A 134 -0.76 -2.86 20.15
CA PHE A 134 -1.49 -2.32 19.00
C PHE A 134 -0.64 -1.33 18.20
N LEU A 135 0.13 -0.47 18.86
CA LEU A 135 1.04 0.48 18.20
C LEU A 135 2.12 -0.25 17.39
N ILE A 136 2.74 -1.28 17.95
CA ILE A 136 3.74 -2.10 17.25
C ILE A 136 3.10 -2.82 16.06
N LEU A 137 1.98 -3.51 16.31
CA LEU A 137 1.25 -4.25 15.27
C LEU A 137 0.84 -3.35 14.11
N SER A 138 0.23 -2.21 14.41
CA SER A 138 -0.24 -1.27 13.39
C SER A 138 0.91 -0.63 12.62
N SER A 139 2.05 -0.38 13.26
CA SER A 139 3.23 0.18 12.60
C SER A 139 3.87 -0.83 11.64
N LEU A 140 4.01 -2.10 12.07
CA LEU A 140 4.47 -3.18 11.20
C LEU A 140 3.51 -3.41 10.04
N TYR A 141 2.20 -3.41 10.32
CA TYR A 141 1.17 -3.49 9.29
C TYR A 141 1.32 -2.35 8.27
N ALA A 142 1.44 -1.10 8.72
CA ALA A 142 1.58 0.06 7.84
C ALA A 142 2.81 -0.02 6.94
N ILE A 143 3.95 -0.50 7.45
CA ILE A 143 5.18 -0.71 6.68
C ILE A 143 4.97 -1.77 5.61
N CYS A 144 4.54 -2.98 6.01
CA CYS A 144 4.33 -4.10 5.09
C CYS A 144 3.29 -3.77 4.02
N PHE A 145 2.18 -3.14 4.43
CA PHE A 145 1.13 -2.69 3.55
C PHE A 145 1.64 -1.66 2.53
N SER A 146 2.42 -0.67 2.99
CA SER A 146 3.00 0.36 2.12
C SER A 146 3.93 -0.22 1.07
N VAL A 147 4.80 -1.15 1.46
CA VAL A 147 5.70 -1.85 0.54
C VAL A 147 4.90 -2.66 -0.49
N ALA A 148 3.89 -3.40 -0.06
CA ALA A 148 3.06 -4.22 -0.94
C ALA A 148 2.32 -3.36 -2.00
N ILE A 149 1.60 -2.33 -1.55
CA ILE A 149 0.83 -1.43 -2.44
C ILE A 149 1.76 -0.66 -3.38
N THR A 150 2.88 -0.13 -2.88
CA THR A 150 3.86 0.59 -3.71
C THR A 150 4.41 -0.34 -4.78
N THR A 151 4.77 -1.57 -4.42
CA THR A 151 5.31 -2.56 -5.36
C THR A 151 4.31 -2.89 -6.46
N MET A 152 3.05 -3.20 -6.12
CA MET A 152 2.00 -3.46 -7.10
C MET A 152 1.76 -2.26 -8.02
N ALA A 153 1.71 -1.05 -7.46
CA ALA A 153 1.50 0.17 -8.23
C ALA A 153 2.65 0.48 -9.19
N VAL A 154 3.90 0.32 -8.74
CA VAL A 154 5.12 0.53 -9.56
C VAL A 154 5.19 -0.48 -10.68
N TYR A 155 5.08 -1.78 -10.40
CA TYR A 155 5.14 -2.81 -11.44
C TYR A 155 4.06 -2.60 -12.49
N ARG A 156 2.83 -2.32 -12.05
CA ARG A 156 1.75 -2.06 -12.98
C ARG A 156 1.97 -0.78 -13.80
N ALA A 157 2.56 0.26 -13.20
CA ALA A 157 2.88 1.51 -13.89
C ALA A 157 4.06 1.38 -14.86
N LEU A 158 5.05 0.55 -14.57
CA LEU A 158 6.13 0.22 -15.51
C LEU A 158 5.61 -0.56 -16.73
N GLY A 159 4.57 -1.38 -16.51
CA GLY A 159 3.81 -2.06 -17.55
C GLY A 159 2.68 -1.24 -18.17
N ASP A 160 2.44 0.00 -17.72
CA ASP A 160 1.55 0.94 -18.40
C ASP A 160 2.20 1.28 -19.73
N ARG A 161 1.85 0.47 -20.73
CA ARG A 161 2.05 0.68 -22.16
C ARG A 161 2.36 2.15 -22.50
N VAL A 162 3.56 2.37 -23.01
CA VAL A 162 4.02 3.51 -23.84
C VAL A 162 3.11 3.75 -25.09
N PHE A 163 1.99 3.01 -25.23
CA PHE A 163 1.08 2.96 -26.37
C PHE A 163 0.12 4.16 -26.54
N GLN A 164 0.43 5.33 -25.98
CA GLN A 164 -0.34 6.55 -26.28
C GLN A 164 0.38 7.53 -27.22
N LYS A 165 1.63 7.26 -27.62
CA LYS A 165 2.32 8.07 -28.66
C LYS A 165 2.33 7.46 -30.06
N ALA A 166 1.61 6.35 -30.28
CA ALA A 166 1.45 5.72 -31.59
C ALA A 166 -0.02 5.71 -32.06
N LYS A 167 -0.77 6.78 -31.76
CA LYS A 167 -1.92 7.15 -32.58
C LYS A 167 -1.50 8.36 -33.40
N VAL A 168 -0.96 8.06 -34.58
CA VAL A 168 -0.94 8.94 -35.76
C VAL A 168 -2.38 9.25 -36.12
#